data_AF-A0A4R5NSM7-F1
#
_entry.id   AF-A0A4R5NSM7-F1
#
_cell.length_a   1.000
_cell.length_b   1.000
_cell.length_c   1.000
_cell.angle_alpha   90.00
_cell.angle_beta   90.00
_cell.angle_gamma   90.00
#
_symmetry.space_group_name_H-M   'P 1'
#
loop_
_entity.id
_entity.type
_entity.pdbx_description
1 polymer ?
#
loop_
_entity_poly.entity_id
_entity_poly.type
_entity_poly.pdbx_seq_one_letter_code
_entity_poly.pdbx_strand_id
1 'polypeptide(L)'
;MKILGILGSHRNDGATDMMLETVLSAVKAPNTTDMIYLEDYPFKPDQGDHKDPVLDELEAKMLESDVWVIAAPTYWGGLAGKMKDFFDCMRQRLVRFDHEGGTHPDRFKNKHYLSITDCYTGTFENWVTGVTDQSFRTIDKVMSAAGVIKIHELVLTNTWGMKALPENKKQACLKWGARLNTEQKRDDSTLKRYIELFFMVAVMALLTMGIQVGLRLVSTADFWWRYASFVVIFYVLLGCILHFFTVVKHRRR
;
A
#
# COMPACT_ATOMS: atom_id res chain seq x y z
N MET A 1 5.52 19.90 -7.16
CA MET A 1 5.87 18.53 -6.69
C MET A 1 6.60 17.80 -7.79
N LYS A 2 7.51 16.89 -7.42
CA LYS A 2 8.18 15.97 -8.35
C LYS A 2 7.64 14.56 -8.15
N ILE A 3 7.12 13.94 -9.20
CA ILE A 3 6.58 12.57 -9.19
C ILE A 3 7.62 11.68 -9.88
N LEU A 4 8.00 10.58 -9.22
CA LEU A 4 8.97 9.62 -9.77
C LEU A 4 8.29 8.30 -10.10
N GLY A 5 8.30 7.91 -11.37
CA GLY A 5 7.97 6.56 -11.79
C GLY A 5 9.15 5.61 -11.60
N ILE A 6 8.92 4.43 -11.04
CA ILE A 6 9.93 3.39 -10.88
C ILE A 6 9.39 2.11 -11.50
N LEU A 7 9.93 1.73 -12.65
CA LEU A 7 9.55 0.55 -13.41
C LEU A 7 10.52 -0.61 -13.14
N GLY A 8 10.00 -1.71 -12.59
CA GLY A 8 10.75 -2.93 -12.29
C GLY A 8 10.28 -4.17 -13.04
N SER A 9 9.79 -3.99 -14.28
CA SER A 9 9.53 -5.08 -15.23
C SER A 9 10.80 -5.49 -15.97
N HIS A 10 10.78 -6.64 -16.64
CA HIS A 10 11.88 -7.07 -17.53
C HIS A 10 11.87 -6.38 -18.90
N ARG A 11 10.81 -5.64 -19.22
CA ARG A 11 10.60 -4.93 -20.49
C ARG A 11 9.94 -3.59 -20.23
N ASN A 12 10.28 -2.58 -21.03
CA ASN A 12 9.72 -1.23 -21.00
C ASN A 12 8.74 -0.96 -22.15
N ASP A 13 8.09 -2.01 -22.66
CA ASP A 13 7.05 -1.94 -23.70
C ASP A 13 5.81 -2.79 -23.31
N GLY A 14 5.71 -3.16 -22.04
CA GLY A 14 4.68 -4.04 -21.49
C GLY A 14 3.48 -3.30 -20.90
N ALA A 15 2.50 -4.06 -20.40
CA ALA A 15 1.29 -3.48 -19.81
C ALA A 15 1.57 -2.65 -18.53
N THR A 16 2.48 -3.10 -17.67
CA THR A 16 2.93 -2.34 -16.49
C THR A 16 3.52 -0.98 -16.88
N ASP A 17 4.33 -0.95 -17.93
CA ASP A 17 4.95 0.27 -18.46
C ASP A 17 3.89 1.23 -19.03
N MET A 18 3.02 0.74 -19.91
CA MET A 18 1.90 1.53 -20.45
C MET A 18 1.03 2.15 -19.33
N MET A 19 0.78 1.40 -18.25
CA MET A 19 0.04 1.91 -17.09
C MET A 19 0.80 3.02 -16.37
N LEU A 20 2.11 2.84 -16.15
CA LEU A 20 2.97 3.84 -15.52
C LEU A 20 3.02 5.13 -16.35
N GLU A 21 3.30 5.03 -17.65
CA GLU A 21 3.31 6.18 -18.56
C GLU A 21 1.96 6.91 -18.54
N THR A 22 0.85 6.16 -18.57
CA THR A 22 -0.49 6.75 -18.51
C THR A 22 -0.72 7.52 -17.21
N VAL A 23 -0.28 6.99 -16.06
CA VAL A 23 -0.37 7.70 -14.76
C VAL A 23 0.47 8.98 -14.80
N LEU A 24 1.72 8.90 -15.26
CA LEU A 24 2.62 10.06 -15.30
C LEU A 24 2.13 11.14 -16.28
N SER A 25 1.53 10.75 -17.41
CA SER A 25 1.00 11.68 -18.41
C SER A 25 -0.13 12.60 -17.90
N ALA A 26 -0.78 12.23 -16.80
CA ALA A 26 -1.85 13.02 -16.19
C ALA A 26 -1.34 14.04 -15.15
N VAL A 27 -0.03 14.07 -14.87
CA VAL A 27 0.60 15.11 -14.07
C VAL A 27 0.71 16.39 -14.90
N LYS A 28 0.33 17.53 -14.32
CA LYS A 28 0.27 18.83 -15.00
C LYS A 28 1.23 19.82 -14.35
N ALA A 29 1.71 20.77 -15.15
CA ALA A 29 2.48 21.90 -14.66
C ALA A 29 1.71 22.64 -13.52
N PRO A 30 2.41 23.13 -12.47
CA PRO A 30 3.87 23.22 -12.32
C PRO A 30 4.55 21.94 -11.79
N ASN A 31 3.82 20.83 -11.62
CA ASN A 31 4.42 19.56 -11.20
C ASN A 31 5.22 18.92 -12.34
N THR A 32 6.24 18.15 -11.97
CA THR A 32 7.14 17.48 -12.92
C THR A 32 7.15 15.97 -12.68
N THR A 33 7.48 15.23 -13.73
CA THR A 33 7.62 13.77 -13.69
C THR A 33 9.03 13.38 -14.11
N ASP A 34 9.57 12.34 -13.47
CA ASP A 34 10.77 11.62 -13.91
C ASP A 34 10.45 10.11 -13.88
N MET A 35 11.19 9.31 -14.63
CA MET A 35 10.99 7.86 -14.69
C MET A 35 12.32 7.12 -14.68
N ILE A 36 12.37 6.07 -13.86
CA ILE A 36 13.49 5.13 -13.76
C ILE A 36 13.01 3.79 -14.29
N TYR A 37 13.72 3.23 -15.27
CA TYR A 37 13.60 1.85 -15.66
C TYR A 37 14.72 1.04 -15.03
N LEU A 38 14.41 0.20 -14.03
CA LEU A 38 15.43 -0.42 -13.17
C LEU A 38 16.43 -1.32 -13.93
N GLU A 39 16.05 -1.90 -15.08
CA GLU A 39 16.96 -2.72 -15.90
C GLU A 39 18.10 -1.89 -16.52
N ASP A 40 17.94 -0.56 -16.65
CA ASP A 40 19.02 0.32 -17.13
C ASP A 40 20.09 0.61 -16.06
N TYR A 41 19.83 0.22 -14.81
CA TYR A 41 20.68 0.53 -13.66
C TYR A 41 21.34 -0.76 -13.13
N PRO A 42 22.68 -0.89 -13.26
CA PRO A 42 23.43 -2.04 -12.77
C PRO A 42 23.78 -1.89 -11.28
N PHE A 43 22.78 -1.56 -10.45
CA PHE A 43 22.96 -1.40 -9.01
C PHE A 43 23.34 -2.72 -8.33
N LYS A 44 24.10 -2.62 -7.24
CA LYS A 44 24.46 -3.73 -6.36
C LYS A 44 24.19 -3.37 -4.90
N PRO A 45 24.03 -4.36 -4.00
CA PRO A 45 23.90 -4.06 -2.59
C PRO A 45 25.17 -3.39 -2.05
N ASP A 46 25.00 -2.45 -1.13
CA ASP A 46 26.10 -1.84 -0.39
C ASP A 46 26.91 -2.92 0.34
N GLN A 47 28.23 -2.74 0.41
CA GLN A 47 29.17 -3.68 1.04
C GLN A 47 29.88 -3.02 2.22
N GLY A 48 29.27 -3.11 3.41
CA GLY A 48 29.80 -2.44 4.60
C GLY A 48 29.82 -0.93 4.40
N ASP A 49 31.00 -0.32 4.50
CA ASP A 49 31.17 1.12 4.27
C ASP A 49 31.24 1.50 2.78
N HIS A 50 31.32 0.52 1.88
CA HIS A 50 31.34 0.75 0.44
C HIS A 50 29.92 0.91 -0.12
N LYS A 51 29.55 2.15 -0.43
CA LYS A 51 28.28 2.49 -1.07
C LYS A 51 28.34 2.28 -2.57
N ASP A 52 27.27 1.71 -3.13
CA ASP A 52 27.08 1.63 -4.58
C ASP A 52 26.69 3.02 -5.14
N PRO A 53 27.44 3.56 -6.13
CA PRO A 53 27.18 4.89 -6.68
C PRO A 53 25.92 4.94 -7.55
N VAL A 54 25.47 3.82 -8.12
CA VAL A 54 24.22 3.74 -8.87
C VAL A 54 23.03 3.83 -7.91
N LEU A 55 23.12 3.17 -6.75
CA LEU A 55 22.15 3.36 -5.67
C LEU A 55 22.16 4.80 -5.14
N ASP A 56 23.31 5.49 -5.07
CA ASP A 56 23.36 6.90 -4.67
C ASP A 56 22.56 7.79 -5.64
N GLU A 57 22.68 7.55 -6.95
CA GLU A 57 21.90 8.24 -7.98
C GLU A 57 20.38 7.97 -7.81
N LEU A 58 20.00 6.71 -7.68
CA LEU A 58 18.61 6.30 -7.51
C LEU A 58 18.02 6.88 -6.22
N GLU A 59 18.78 6.85 -5.13
CA GLU A 59 18.42 7.43 -3.84
C GLU A 59 18.19 8.95 -3.94
N ALA A 60 19.07 9.67 -4.64
CA ALA A 60 18.93 11.10 -4.87
C ALA A 60 17.63 11.43 -5.61
N LYS A 61 17.31 10.70 -6.69
CA LYS A 61 16.02 10.84 -7.41
C LYS A 61 14.81 10.58 -6.50
N MET A 62 14.89 9.57 -5.63
CA MET A 62 13.86 9.26 -4.65
C MET A 62 13.72 10.35 -3.56
N LEU A 63 14.83 10.98 -3.16
CA LEU A 63 14.85 12.07 -2.18
C LEU A 63 14.26 13.36 -2.74
N GLU A 64 14.53 13.69 -4.00
CA GLU A 64 14.00 14.88 -4.67
C GLU A 64 12.50 14.77 -5.00
N SER A 65 11.95 13.56 -5.09
CA SER A 65 10.55 13.32 -5.44
C SER A 65 9.61 13.32 -4.23
N ASP A 66 8.41 13.86 -4.38
CA ASP A 66 7.39 13.89 -3.33
C ASP A 66 6.51 12.63 -3.33
N VAL A 67 6.31 12.06 -4.52
CA VAL A 67 5.44 10.90 -4.76
C VAL A 67 6.16 9.88 -5.64
N TRP A 68 6.02 8.61 -5.30
CA TRP A 68 6.55 7.49 -6.10
C TRP A 68 5.42 6.70 -6.76
N VAL A 69 5.56 6.39 -8.04
CA VAL A 69 4.70 5.42 -8.74
C VAL A 69 5.51 4.15 -8.94
N ILE A 70 5.30 3.16 -8.06
CA ILE A 70 6.04 1.90 -8.05
C ILE A 70 5.32 0.91 -8.95
N ALA A 71 5.90 0.62 -10.12
CA ALA A 71 5.29 -0.23 -11.13
C ALA A 71 6.11 -1.50 -11.32
N ALA A 72 5.53 -2.64 -11.00
CA ALA A 72 6.16 -3.94 -11.21
C ALA A 72 5.11 -5.04 -11.43
N PRO A 73 5.30 -5.92 -12.42
CA PRO A 73 4.37 -7.00 -12.70
C PRO A 73 4.40 -8.09 -11.60
N THR A 74 3.36 -8.91 -11.57
CA THR A 74 3.32 -10.14 -10.78
C THR A 74 3.86 -11.30 -11.60
N TYR A 75 5.03 -11.80 -11.23
CA TYR A 75 5.64 -12.99 -11.83
C TYR A 75 5.64 -14.12 -10.80
N TRP A 76 5.17 -15.31 -11.21
CA TRP A 76 5.09 -16.49 -10.35
C TRP A 76 4.34 -16.24 -9.03
N GLY A 77 3.31 -15.40 -9.05
CA GLY A 77 2.53 -15.02 -7.86
C GLY A 77 3.28 -14.11 -6.88
N GLY A 78 4.40 -13.52 -7.28
CA GLY A 78 5.20 -12.61 -6.46
C GLY A 78 5.59 -11.32 -7.20
N LEU A 79 6.18 -10.40 -6.46
CA LEU A 79 6.73 -9.16 -7.02
C LEU A 79 7.85 -9.50 -8.02
N ALA A 80 7.90 -8.80 -9.16
CA ALA A 80 8.98 -8.96 -10.13
C ALA A 80 10.37 -8.91 -9.48
N GLY A 81 11.25 -9.83 -9.88
CA GLY A 81 12.56 -10.02 -9.26
C GLY A 81 13.40 -8.75 -9.24
N LYS A 82 13.40 -7.96 -10.33
CA LYS A 82 14.16 -6.72 -10.43
C LYS A 82 13.71 -5.65 -9.43
N MET A 83 12.39 -5.48 -9.24
CA MET A 83 11.87 -4.57 -8.21
C MET A 83 12.20 -5.07 -6.80
N LYS A 84 12.11 -6.38 -6.57
CA LYS A 84 12.45 -6.96 -5.26
C LYS A 84 13.94 -6.81 -4.94
N ASP A 85 14.80 -7.03 -5.92
CA ASP A 85 16.25 -6.84 -5.82
C ASP A 85 16.60 -5.38 -5.51
N PHE A 86 15.95 -4.42 -6.20
CA PHE A 86 16.09 -3.00 -5.88
C PHE A 86 15.70 -2.69 -4.43
N PHE A 87 14.57 -3.22 -3.94
CA PHE A 87 14.18 -3.05 -2.54
C PHE A 87 15.15 -3.68 -1.54
N ASP A 88 15.73 -4.84 -1.87
CA ASP A 88 16.71 -5.49 -1.02
C ASP A 88 18.01 -4.68 -0.94
N CYS A 89 18.49 -4.17 -2.07
CA CYS A 89 19.64 -3.29 -2.16
C CYS A 89 19.42 -1.95 -1.43
N MET A 90 18.22 -1.38 -1.54
CA MET A 90 17.84 -0.13 -0.88
C MET A 90 17.50 -0.29 0.60
N ARG A 91 17.50 -1.51 1.16
CA ARG A 91 17.02 -1.78 2.53
C ARG A 91 17.67 -0.87 3.57
N GLN A 92 18.99 -0.71 3.55
CA GLN A 92 19.73 0.10 4.52
C GLN A 92 19.63 1.62 4.26
N ARG A 93 19.12 2.01 3.09
CA ARG A 93 18.91 3.41 2.69
C ARG A 93 17.49 3.87 2.99
N LEU A 94 16.52 2.95 2.92
CA LEU A 94 15.09 3.21 3.13
C LEU A 94 14.72 3.37 4.61
N VAL A 95 15.42 2.67 5.50
CA VAL A 95 15.17 2.64 6.95
C VAL A 95 16.45 2.76 7.73
N ARG A 96 16.35 3.25 8.97
CA ARG A 96 17.43 3.15 9.97
C ARG A 96 17.17 1.97 10.90
N PHE A 97 18.23 1.34 11.37
CA PHE A 97 18.16 0.25 12.34
C PHE A 97 18.50 0.77 13.74
N ASP A 98 17.75 0.35 14.75
CA ASP A 98 18.10 0.59 16.16
C ASP A 98 19.08 -0.50 16.68
N HIS A 99 19.49 -0.36 17.94
CA HIS A 99 20.41 -1.30 18.60
C HIS A 99 19.83 -2.72 18.78
N GLU A 100 18.50 -2.89 18.67
CA GLU A 100 17.81 -4.18 18.76
C GLU A 100 17.54 -4.79 17.37
N GLY A 101 17.95 -4.10 16.30
CA GLY A 101 17.71 -4.51 14.91
C GLY A 101 16.32 -4.14 14.38
N GLY A 102 15.55 -3.35 15.12
CA GLY A 102 14.26 -2.80 14.70
C GLY A 102 14.41 -1.77 13.58
N THR A 103 13.53 -1.82 12.59
CA THR A 103 13.51 -0.87 11.46
C THR A 103 12.65 0.35 11.77
N HIS A 104 13.18 1.54 11.59
CA HIS A 104 12.46 2.80 11.74
C HIS A 104 12.51 3.63 10.45
N PRO A 105 11.43 4.36 10.12
CA PRO A 105 11.48 5.35 9.05
C PRO A 105 12.61 6.36 9.23
N ASP A 106 13.23 6.74 8.12
CA ASP A 106 14.33 7.72 8.07
C ASP A 106 13.95 8.89 7.13
N ARG A 107 14.81 9.23 6.17
CA ARG A 107 14.71 10.37 5.25
C ARG A 107 13.52 10.36 4.29
N PHE A 108 12.90 9.20 4.07
CA PHE A 108 11.75 9.05 3.16
C PHE A 108 10.39 9.22 3.83
N LYS A 109 10.38 9.41 5.16
CA LYS A 109 9.14 9.52 5.94
C LYS A 109 8.20 10.60 5.39
N ASN A 110 6.91 10.27 5.35
CA ASN A 110 5.80 11.12 4.88
C ASN A 110 5.78 11.42 3.37
N LYS A 111 6.66 10.81 2.56
CA LYS A 111 6.45 10.74 1.11
C LYS A 111 5.24 9.86 0.81
N HIS A 112 4.72 9.93 -0.40
CA HIS A 112 3.57 9.14 -0.81
C HIS A 112 3.90 8.17 -1.93
N TYR A 113 3.14 7.09 -2.07
CA TYR A 113 3.28 6.18 -3.20
C TYR A 113 1.95 5.67 -3.75
N LEU A 114 1.95 5.42 -5.05
CA LEU A 114 0.96 4.64 -5.77
C LEU A 114 1.66 3.39 -6.28
N SER A 115 1.05 2.21 -6.16
CA SER A 115 1.60 0.97 -6.71
C SER A 115 0.80 0.48 -7.92
N ILE A 116 1.52 -0.04 -8.91
CA ILE A 116 0.97 -0.63 -10.13
C ILE A 116 1.48 -2.06 -10.24
N THR A 117 0.57 -2.99 -10.51
CA THR A 117 0.93 -4.36 -10.90
C THR A 117 0.03 -4.87 -12.00
N ASP A 118 0.52 -5.87 -12.72
CA ASP A 118 -0.26 -6.61 -13.69
C ASP A 118 -0.05 -8.11 -13.57
N CYS A 119 -0.96 -8.88 -14.16
CA CYS A 119 -0.80 -10.32 -14.32
C CYS A 119 -1.55 -10.85 -15.54
N TYR A 120 -1.08 -11.98 -16.07
CA TYR A 120 -1.75 -12.69 -17.16
C TYR A 120 -3.03 -13.40 -16.70
N THR A 121 -3.12 -13.74 -15.41
CA THR A 121 -4.28 -14.39 -14.79
C THR A 121 -5.57 -13.63 -15.10
N GLY A 122 -6.65 -14.38 -15.34
CA GLY A 122 -7.95 -13.79 -15.65
C GLY A 122 -8.52 -12.98 -14.50
N THR A 123 -9.34 -11.96 -14.80
CA THR A 123 -9.93 -11.07 -13.77
C THR A 123 -10.69 -11.86 -12.69
N PHE A 124 -11.52 -12.82 -13.09
CA PHE A 124 -12.29 -13.63 -12.14
C PHE A 124 -11.37 -14.54 -11.31
N GLU A 125 -10.39 -15.17 -11.96
CA GLU A 125 -9.43 -16.02 -11.26
C GLU A 125 -8.61 -15.21 -10.24
N ASN A 126 -8.03 -14.08 -10.64
CA ASN A 126 -7.30 -13.21 -9.73
C ASN A 126 -8.18 -12.71 -8.58
N TRP A 127 -9.46 -12.44 -8.83
CA TRP A 127 -10.41 -12.05 -7.79
C TRP A 127 -10.66 -13.18 -6.76
N VAL A 128 -10.62 -14.44 -7.18
CA VAL A 128 -10.78 -15.61 -6.29
C VAL A 128 -9.49 -15.97 -5.57
N THR A 129 -8.36 -15.97 -6.27
CA THR A 129 -7.09 -16.51 -5.79
C THR A 129 -6.13 -15.45 -5.24
N GLY A 130 -6.30 -14.18 -5.62
CA GLY A 130 -5.44 -13.08 -5.19
C GLY A 130 -4.00 -13.20 -5.71
N VAL A 131 -3.80 -13.67 -6.96
CA VAL A 131 -2.45 -13.86 -7.55
C VAL A 131 -1.58 -12.60 -7.41
N THR A 132 -2.16 -11.41 -7.56
CA THR A 132 -1.46 -10.12 -7.46
C THR A 132 -1.22 -9.63 -6.03
N ASP A 133 -1.89 -10.20 -5.03
CA ASP A 133 -1.87 -9.70 -3.64
C ASP A 133 -0.47 -9.67 -3.05
N GLN A 134 0.31 -10.71 -3.31
CA GLN A 134 1.63 -10.84 -2.71
C GLN A 134 2.62 -9.78 -3.23
N SER A 135 2.48 -9.37 -4.49
CA SER A 135 3.25 -8.27 -5.06
C SER A 135 2.96 -6.97 -4.31
N PHE A 136 1.69 -6.64 -4.14
CA PHE A 136 1.27 -5.45 -3.39
C PHE A 136 1.67 -5.50 -1.92
N ARG A 137 1.47 -6.64 -1.24
CA ARG A 137 1.90 -6.82 0.16
C ARG A 137 3.40 -6.61 0.33
N THR A 138 4.20 -7.05 -0.64
CA THR A 138 5.65 -6.85 -0.63
C THR A 138 6.00 -5.37 -0.75
N ILE A 139 5.39 -4.65 -1.70
CA ILE A 139 5.57 -3.20 -1.85
C ILE A 139 5.12 -2.48 -0.58
N ASP A 140 3.93 -2.77 -0.07
CA ASP A 140 3.36 -2.17 1.13
C ASP A 140 4.26 -2.36 2.35
N LYS A 141 4.85 -3.55 2.52
CA LYS A 141 5.76 -3.84 3.62
C LYS A 141 7.00 -2.94 3.57
N VAL A 142 7.61 -2.80 2.41
CA VAL A 142 8.81 -1.96 2.22
C VAL A 142 8.47 -0.48 2.43
N MET A 143 7.39 -0.01 1.79
CA MET A 143 6.97 1.39 1.88
C MET A 143 6.54 1.79 3.29
N SER A 144 5.79 0.92 3.97
CA SER A 144 5.37 1.16 5.36
C SER A 144 6.56 1.21 6.31
N ALA A 145 7.56 0.33 6.13
CA ALA A 145 8.79 0.36 6.92
C ALA A 145 9.57 1.67 6.70
N ALA A 146 9.63 2.16 5.45
CA ALA A 146 10.23 3.45 5.10
C ALA A 146 9.41 4.68 5.56
N GLY A 147 8.20 4.47 6.11
CA GLY A 147 7.30 5.53 6.54
C GLY A 147 6.64 6.30 5.38
N VAL A 148 6.51 5.66 4.23
CA VAL A 148 5.91 6.20 2.99
C VAL A 148 4.43 5.82 2.96
N ILE A 149 3.57 6.78 2.62
CA ILE A 149 2.13 6.71 2.77
C ILE A 149 1.49 6.27 1.46
N LYS A 150 0.62 5.25 1.52
CA LYS A 150 -0.07 4.72 0.35
C LYS A 150 -1.20 5.64 -0.10
N ILE A 151 -1.21 5.97 -1.40
CA ILE A 151 -2.30 6.68 -2.09
C ILE A 151 -3.30 5.66 -2.66
N HIS A 152 -2.82 4.74 -3.50
CA HIS A 152 -3.67 3.78 -4.20
C HIS A 152 -2.90 2.59 -4.79
N GLU A 153 -3.65 1.60 -5.27
CA GLU A 153 -3.19 0.44 -6.03
C GLU A 153 -3.90 0.39 -7.39
N LEU A 154 -3.16 0.13 -8.46
CA LEU A 154 -3.71 -0.15 -9.77
C LEU A 154 -3.29 -1.55 -10.20
N VAL A 155 -4.28 -2.41 -10.41
CA VAL A 155 -4.08 -3.78 -10.90
C VAL A 155 -4.63 -3.92 -12.31
N LEU A 156 -3.91 -4.61 -13.21
CA LEU A 156 -4.42 -5.02 -14.51
C LEU A 156 -4.26 -6.53 -14.72
N THR A 157 -5.37 -7.19 -15.03
CA THR A 157 -5.44 -8.64 -15.27
C THR A 157 -5.63 -8.90 -16.76
N ASN A 158 -5.55 -10.16 -17.20
CA ASN A 158 -5.67 -10.54 -18.62
C ASN A 158 -4.66 -9.84 -19.55
N THR A 159 -3.41 -9.65 -19.12
CA THR A 159 -2.41 -8.91 -19.93
C THR A 159 -1.73 -9.74 -21.02
N TRP A 160 -2.04 -11.03 -21.16
CA TRP A 160 -1.38 -11.89 -22.14
C TRP A 160 -1.69 -11.44 -23.57
N GLY A 161 -0.64 -11.06 -24.32
CA GLY A 161 -0.77 -10.55 -25.69
C GLY A 161 -1.42 -9.16 -25.80
N MET A 162 -1.57 -8.44 -24.69
CA MET A 162 -2.16 -7.10 -24.68
C MET A 162 -1.22 -6.09 -25.37
N LYS A 163 -1.77 -5.33 -26.33
CA LYS A 163 -1.04 -4.28 -27.07
C LYS A 163 -1.43 -2.86 -26.67
N ALA A 164 -2.56 -2.70 -26.00
CA ALA A 164 -3.08 -1.41 -25.56
C ALA A 164 -3.90 -1.60 -24.29
N LEU A 165 -3.90 -0.58 -23.42
CA LEU A 165 -4.71 -0.60 -22.21
C LEU A 165 -6.20 -0.58 -22.54
N PRO A 166 -7.02 -1.40 -21.86
CA PRO A 166 -8.47 -1.24 -21.88
C PRO A 166 -8.87 0.18 -21.45
N GLU A 167 -9.87 0.77 -22.11
CA GLU A 167 -10.24 2.19 -21.89
C GLU A 167 -10.59 2.48 -20.42
N ASN A 168 -11.30 1.57 -19.75
CA ASN A 168 -11.59 1.69 -18.33
C ASN A 168 -10.33 1.75 -17.46
N LYS A 169 -9.29 0.96 -17.79
CA LYS A 169 -8.01 0.97 -17.08
C LYS A 169 -7.25 2.24 -17.37
N LYS A 170 -7.21 2.67 -18.64
CA LYS A 170 -6.60 3.94 -19.05
C LYS A 170 -7.21 5.12 -18.28
N GLN A 171 -8.54 5.20 -18.22
CA GLN A 171 -9.24 6.26 -17.46
C GLN A 171 -8.96 6.18 -15.95
N ALA A 172 -8.85 4.98 -15.37
CA ALA A 172 -8.46 4.82 -13.98
C ALA A 172 -7.02 5.33 -13.73
N CYS A 173 -6.07 5.01 -14.61
CA CYS A 173 -4.70 5.52 -14.55
C CYS A 173 -4.67 7.05 -14.65
N LEU A 174 -5.37 7.63 -15.63
CA LEU A 174 -5.47 9.09 -15.80
C LEU A 174 -6.08 9.77 -14.58
N LYS A 175 -7.16 9.21 -14.03
CA LYS A 175 -7.82 9.73 -12.82
C LYS A 175 -6.87 9.78 -11.63
N TRP A 176 -6.12 8.70 -11.39
CA TRP A 176 -5.19 8.63 -10.27
C TRP A 176 -3.92 9.45 -10.49
N GLY A 177 -3.40 9.49 -11.72
CA GLY A 177 -2.32 10.40 -12.10
C GLY A 177 -2.69 11.88 -11.90
N ALA A 178 -3.93 12.26 -12.25
CA ALA A 178 -4.44 13.60 -12.00
C ALA A 178 -4.49 13.94 -10.50
N ARG A 179 -4.82 12.98 -9.64
CA ARG A 179 -4.83 13.17 -8.17
C ARG A 179 -3.43 13.41 -7.60
N LEU A 180 -2.38 12.85 -8.21
CA LEU A 180 -1.01 13.06 -7.75
C LEU A 180 -0.60 14.55 -7.74
N ASN A 181 -1.27 15.39 -8.54
CA ASN A 181 -1.03 16.83 -8.56
C ASN A 181 -1.38 17.56 -7.26
N THR A 182 -2.24 16.96 -6.42
CA THR A 182 -2.80 17.59 -5.23
C THR A 182 -2.40 16.89 -3.93
N GLU A 183 -1.68 15.77 -4.01
CA GLU A 183 -1.27 15.00 -2.82
C GLU A 183 -0.22 15.77 -2.01
N GLN A 184 -0.62 16.36 -0.89
CA GLN A 184 0.31 17.10 -0.05
C GLN A 184 1.12 16.17 0.85
N LYS A 185 2.35 16.60 1.16
CA LYS A 185 3.25 15.93 2.11
C LYS A 185 2.69 16.07 3.54
N ARG A 186 1.73 15.19 3.86
CA ARG A 186 1.09 14.90 5.16
C ARG A 186 -0.16 15.72 5.48
N ASP A 187 -1.25 15.01 5.76
CA ASP A 187 -2.19 15.40 6.81
C ASP A 187 -2.07 14.39 7.96
N ASP A 188 -1.86 14.90 9.17
CA ASP A 188 -1.84 14.11 10.39
C ASP A 188 -3.29 13.75 10.74
N SER A 189 -3.82 12.77 10.01
CA SER A 189 -5.17 12.25 10.15
C SER A 189 -5.40 11.52 11.50
N THR A 190 -4.53 11.73 12.49
CA THR A 190 -4.66 11.23 13.86
C THR A 190 -6.01 11.60 14.47
N LEU A 191 -6.51 12.83 14.24
CA LEU A 191 -7.85 13.22 14.69
C LEU A 191 -8.94 12.38 14.03
N LYS A 192 -8.88 12.18 12.72
CA LYS A 192 -9.84 11.32 12.00
C LYS A 192 -9.79 9.87 12.50
N ARG A 193 -8.60 9.32 12.79
CA ARG A 193 -8.46 7.98 13.37
C ARG A 193 -9.08 7.90 14.76
N TYR A 194 -8.92 8.94 15.59
CA TYR A 194 -9.58 9.00 16.89
C TYR A 194 -11.10 9.13 16.76
N ILE A 195 -11.59 9.90 15.79
CA ILE A 195 -13.02 10.01 15.50
C ILE A 195 -13.57 8.65 15.04
N GLU A 196 -12.90 7.97 14.12
CA GLU A 196 -13.29 6.62 13.65
C GLU A 196 -13.28 5.61 14.80
N LEU A 197 -12.23 5.61 15.63
CA LEU A 197 -12.13 4.74 16.81
C LEU A 197 -13.27 5.02 17.81
N PHE A 198 -13.56 6.29 18.08
CA PHE A 198 -14.64 6.71 18.95
C PHE A 198 -15.99 6.17 18.46
N PHE A 199 -16.33 6.37 17.18
CA PHE A 199 -17.60 5.89 16.62
C PHE A 199 -17.68 4.37 16.59
N MET A 200 -16.58 3.67 16.30
CA MET A 200 -16.54 2.21 16.36
C MET A 200 -16.86 1.70 17.78
N VAL A 201 -16.21 2.28 18.80
CA VAL A 201 -16.47 1.93 20.21
C VAL A 201 -17.89 2.29 20.62
N ALA A 202 -18.38 3.47 20.22
CA ALA A 202 -19.74 3.93 20.55
C ALA A 202 -20.82 3.01 19.96
N VAL A 203 -20.70 2.63 18.68
CA VAL A 203 -21.64 1.70 18.04
C VAL A 203 -21.58 0.32 18.67
N MET A 204 -20.39 -0.19 18.96
CA MET A 204 -20.25 -1.48 19.65
C MET A 204 -20.89 -1.46 21.04
N ALA A 205 -20.66 -0.40 21.81
CA ALA A 205 -21.29 -0.22 23.12
C ALA A 205 -22.82 -0.18 23.01
N LEU A 206 -23.37 0.53 22.02
CA LEU A 206 -24.81 0.58 21.76
C LEU A 206 -25.39 -0.80 21.41
N LEU A 207 -24.72 -1.56 20.54
CA LEU A 207 -25.14 -2.92 20.18
C LEU A 207 -25.09 -3.85 21.40
N THR A 208 -24.04 -3.77 22.21
CA THR A 208 -23.93 -4.52 23.45
C THR A 208 -25.09 -4.22 24.40
N MET A 209 -25.40 -2.95 24.63
CA MET A 209 -26.54 -2.54 25.46
C MET A 209 -27.88 -3.02 24.89
N GLY A 210 -28.07 -2.95 23.57
CA GLY A 210 -29.26 -3.45 22.89
C GLY A 210 -29.46 -4.95 23.08
N ILE A 211 -28.39 -5.75 22.98
CA ILE A 211 -28.41 -7.20 23.22
C ILE A 211 -28.75 -7.51 24.69
N GLN A 212 -28.15 -6.77 25.64
CA GLN A 212 -28.44 -6.94 27.07
C GLN A 212 -29.92 -6.70 27.40
N VAL A 213 -30.52 -5.66 26.80
CA VAL A 213 -31.95 -5.34 26.96
C VAL A 213 -32.83 -6.38 26.28
N GLY A 214 -32.52 -6.75 25.03
CA GLY A 214 -33.31 -7.68 24.22
C GLY A 214 -33.36 -9.09 24.79
N LEU A 215 -32.24 -9.59 25.34
CA LEU A 215 -32.16 -10.90 25.96
C LEU A 215 -32.70 -10.92 27.41
N ARG A 216 -33.19 -9.78 27.92
CA ARG A 216 -33.62 -9.60 29.31
C ARG A 216 -32.57 -10.09 30.32
N LEU A 217 -31.29 -10.01 29.95
CA LEU A 217 -30.16 -10.49 30.77
C LEU A 217 -29.94 -9.62 32.03
N VAL A 218 -30.74 -8.57 32.20
CA VAL A 218 -30.56 -7.55 33.21
C VAL A 218 -31.86 -7.35 34.00
N SER A 219 -31.88 -7.87 35.22
CA SER A 219 -32.68 -7.30 36.32
C SER A 219 -32.14 -5.90 36.64
N THR A 220 -33.01 -4.94 36.90
CA THR A 220 -32.65 -3.51 37.01
C THR A 220 -31.82 -3.14 38.23
N ALA A 221 -31.49 -4.08 39.12
CA ALA A 221 -31.01 -3.79 40.47
C ALA A 221 -29.49 -3.94 40.70
N ASP A 222 -28.75 -4.68 39.85
CA ASP A 222 -27.36 -5.04 40.18
C ASP A 222 -26.34 -4.52 39.16
N PHE A 223 -25.54 -3.53 39.57
CA PHE A 223 -24.55 -2.85 38.73
C PHE A 223 -23.49 -3.82 38.20
N TRP A 224 -23.01 -4.73 39.03
CA TRP A 224 -21.93 -5.66 38.66
C TRP A 224 -22.37 -6.66 37.60
N TRP A 225 -23.64 -7.09 37.62
CA TRP A 225 -24.18 -7.99 36.61
C TRP A 225 -24.35 -7.30 35.24
N ARG A 226 -24.76 -6.02 35.25
CA ARG A 226 -24.80 -5.17 34.04
C ARG A 226 -23.41 -4.98 33.47
N TYR A 227 -22.44 -4.68 34.32
CA TYR A 227 -21.05 -4.48 33.91
C TYR A 227 -20.44 -5.77 33.34
N ALA A 228 -20.56 -6.89 34.04
CA ALA A 228 -19.98 -8.17 33.61
C ALA A 228 -20.55 -8.64 32.27
N SER A 229 -21.89 -8.60 32.11
CA SER A 229 -22.51 -8.99 30.83
C SER A 229 -22.15 -8.04 29.69
N PHE A 230 -21.96 -6.74 29.97
CA PHE A 230 -21.52 -5.76 28.96
C PHE A 230 -20.10 -6.10 28.47
N VAL A 231 -19.15 -6.29 29.40
CA VAL A 231 -17.76 -6.60 29.04
C VAL A 231 -17.67 -7.88 28.22
N VAL A 232 -18.37 -8.94 28.63
CA VAL A 232 -18.36 -10.22 27.90
C VAL A 232 -18.91 -10.07 26.48
N ILE A 233 -20.10 -9.48 26.33
CA ILE A 233 -20.73 -9.30 25.00
C ILE A 233 -19.87 -8.40 24.12
N PHE A 234 -19.32 -7.31 24.66
CA PHE A 234 -18.48 -6.38 23.93
C PHE A 234 -17.21 -7.06 23.39
N TYR A 235 -16.50 -7.82 24.22
CA TYR A 235 -15.27 -8.51 23.80
C TYR A 235 -15.54 -9.69 22.86
N VAL A 236 -16.67 -10.39 23.01
CA VAL A 236 -17.09 -11.41 22.03
C VAL A 236 -17.37 -10.77 20.67
N LEU A 237 -18.13 -9.67 20.63
CA LEU A 237 -18.37 -8.93 19.39
C LEU A 237 -17.07 -8.40 18.78
N LEU A 238 -16.17 -7.85 19.59
CA LEU A 238 -14.85 -7.40 19.15
C LEU A 238 -14.04 -8.56 18.56
N GLY A 239 -14.01 -9.69 19.25
CA GLY A 239 -13.32 -10.90 18.81
C GLY A 239 -13.89 -11.44 17.49
N CYS A 240 -15.22 -11.48 17.34
CA CYS A 240 -15.88 -11.88 16.10
C CYS A 240 -15.58 -10.91 14.94
N ILE A 241 -15.64 -9.60 15.19
CA ILE A 241 -15.34 -8.56 14.20
C ILE A 241 -13.88 -8.64 13.79
N LEU A 242 -12.95 -8.70 14.75
CA LEU A 242 -11.53 -8.85 14.48
C LEU A 242 -11.28 -10.14 13.72
N HIS A 243 -11.74 -11.30 14.19
CA HIS A 243 -11.58 -12.56 13.47
C HIS A 243 -12.16 -12.51 12.05
N PHE A 244 -13.36 -11.95 11.88
CA PHE A 244 -13.96 -11.74 10.56
C PHE A 244 -13.07 -10.85 9.70
N PHE A 245 -12.60 -9.71 10.19
CA PHE A 245 -11.70 -8.86 9.42
C PHE A 245 -10.32 -9.49 9.20
N THR A 246 -9.74 -10.23 10.13
CA THR A 246 -8.43 -10.85 9.94
C THR A 246 -8.53 -11.99 8.92
N VAL A 247 -9.56 -12.83 9.01
CA VAL A 247 -9.74 -14.00 8.13
C VAL A 247 -10.33 -13.61 6.77
N VAL A 248 -11.32 -12.71 6.73
CA VAL A 248 -11.98 -12.29 5.49
C VAL A 248 -11.20 -11.19 4.78
N LYS A 249 -10.51 -10.27 5.49
CA LYS A 249 -9.71 -9.20 4.85
C LYS A 249 -8.29 -9.65 4.49
N HIS A 250 -7.86 -10.88 4.82
CA HIS A 250 -6.71 -11.50 4.15
C HIS A 250 -7.06 -12.05 2.76
N ARG A 251 -8.36 -12.11 2.41
CA ARG A 251 -8.87 -12.08 1.04
C ARG A 251 -9.26 -10.63 0.71
N ARG A 252 -8.30 -9.77 0.36
CA ARG A 252 -8.68 -8.40 -0.03
C ARG A 252 -9.28 -8.44 -1.44
N ARG A 253 -10.43 -7.78 -1.57
CA ARG A 253 -10.98 -7.31 -2.84
C ARG A 253 -9.99 -6.37 -3.53
#